data_AF-A0A2S5VXJ7-F1
#
_entry.id   AF-A0A2S5VXJ7-F1
#
_cell.length_a   1.000
_cell.length_b   1.000
_cell.length_c   1.000
_cell.angle_alpha   90.00
_cell.angle_beta   90.00
_cell.angle_gamma   90.00
#
_symmetry.space_group_name_H-M   'P 1'
#
loop_
_entity.id
_entity.type
_entity.pdbx_description
1 polymer ?
#
loop_
_entity_poly.entity_id
_entity_poly.type
_entity_poly.pdbx_seq_one_letter_code
_entity_poly.pdbx_strand_id
1 'polypeptide(L)'
;MSLLIRHWLALAALGAALIHLAVGAGSPPAAMVALLVIGVAELAWAIAVLRSDRLPAAGWAVVGALVPVAGWALLVTAAVVMQAPGITDDLPAIPMLAATLLDLLVAAVVGRHLRSRAETDAQAACTAVEAEFPADAALIGSGAPRAAGPRVLAESAAAPTDAAAAAAVDAATSGTPADPERTGGRYLVGVLIGAFVVAGLVTPALSLTRAGEFAVPHGQHSTVDLDGIEDEHSGH
;
A
#
# COMPACT_ATOMS: atom_id res chain seq x y z
N MET A 1 -9.36 7.57 -0.03
CA MET A 1 -8.82 6.25 -0.44
C MET A 1 -9.68 5.18 0.22
N SER A 2 -10.20 4.21 -0.53
CA SER A 2 -11.06 3.18 0.05
C SER A 2 -10.25 2.27 1.00
N LEU A 3 -10.93 1.69 1.98
CA LEU A 3 -10.35 0.73 2.94
C LEU A 3 -9.71 -0.46 2.21
N LEU A 4 -10.33 -0.87 1.09
CA LEU A 4 -9.84 -1.91 0.18
C LEU A 4 -8.45 -1.56 -0.36
N ILE A 5 -8.28 -0.39 -1.01
CA ILE A 5 -6.99 0.04 -1.56
C ILE A 5 -5.91 0.09 -0.46
N ARG A 6 -6.27 0.48 0.76
CA ARG A 6 -5.32 0.55 1.89
C ARG A 6 -4.81 -0.83 2.30
N HIS A 7 -5.70 -1.82 2.41
CA HIS A 7 -5.31 -3.20 2.75
C HIS A 7 -4.47 -3.82 1.64
N TRP A 8 -4.87 -3.63 0.38
CA TRP A 8 -4.09 -4.08 -0.78
C TRP A 8 -2.70 -3.45 -0.82
N LEU A 9 -2.60 -2.15 -0.53
CA LEU A 9 -1.33 -1.44 -0.46
C LEU A 9 -0.43 -1.97 0.66
N ALA A 10 -1.01 -2.23 1.84
CA ALA A 10 -0.27 -2.83 2.95
C ALA A 10 0.21 -4.26 2.62
N LEU A 11 -0.63 -5.07 1.97
CA LEU A 11 -0.26 -6.41 1.53
C LEU A 11 0.86 -6.40 0.49
N ALA A 12 0.82 -5.45 -0.46
CA ALA A 12 1.89 -5.29 -1.45
C ALA A 12 3.23 -4.94 -0.80
N ALA A 13 3.24 -3.97 0.12
CA ALA A 13 4.45 -3.59 0.87
C ALA A 13 4.94 -4.71 1.80
N LEU A 14 4.03 -5.46 2.41
CA LEU A 14 4.39 -6.66 3.18
C LEU A 14 5.06 -7.71 2.30
N GLY A 15 4.55 -7.94 1.09
CA GLY A 15 5.14 -8.85 0.11
C GLY A 15 6.55 -8.43 -0.30
N ALA A 16 6.76 -7.15 -0.62
CA ALA A 16 8.09 -6.61 -0.94
C ALA A 16 9.06 -6.80 0.23
N ALA A 17 8.62 -6.47 1.45
CA ALA A 17 9.43 -6.62 2.66
C ALA A 17 9.90 -8.07 2.86
N LEU A 18 9.00 -9.04 2.72
CA LEU A 18 9.33 -10.46 2.86
C LEU A 18 10.34 -10.93 1.81
N ILE A 19 10.21 -10.46 0.57
CA ILE A 19 11.16 -10.79 -0.50
C ILE A 19 12.53 -10.20 -0.19
N HIS A 20 12.62 -8.91 0.20
CA HIS A 20 13.89 -8.29 0.56
C HIS A 20 14.56 -8.96 1.76
N LEU A 21 13.80 -9.34 2.80
CA LEU A 21 14.34 -10.08 3.94
C LEU A 21 14.86 -11.47 3.54
N ALA A 22 14.11 -12.19 2.71
CA ALA A 22 14.49 -13.52 2.25
C ALA A 22 15.73 -13.51 1.35
N VAL A 23 15.77 -12.59 0.38
CA VAL A 23 16.95 -12.41 -0.49
C VAL A 23 18.14 -11.89 0.32
N GLY A 24 17.91 -10.97 1.26
CA GLY A 24 18.91 -10.45 2.18
C GLY A 24 19.60 -11.55 2.98
N ALA A 25 18.85 -12.50 3.53
CA ALA A 25 19.40 -13.60 4.31
C ALA A 25 20.34 -14.53 3.53
N GLY A 26 20.18 -14.62 2.20
CA GLY A 26 20.99 -15.46 1.33
C GLY A 26 22.09 -14.74 0.54
N SER A 27 22.30 -13.45 0.76
CA SER A 27 23.20 -12.62 -0.07
C SER A 27 24.54 -12.28 0.63
N PRO A 28 25.55 -11.81 -0.13
CA PRO A 28 26.84 -11.39 0.43
C PRO A 28 26.67 -10.29 1.50
N PRO A 29 27.63 -10.13 2.44
CA PRO A 29 27.43 -9.31 3.64
C PRO A 29 26.94 -7.88 3.41
N ALA A 30 27.46 -7.21 2.37
CA ALA A 30 27.05 -5.85 2.02
C ALA A 30 25.59 -5.79 1.53
N ALA A 31 25.21 -6.71 0.63
CA ALA A 31 23.84 -6.81 0.11
C ALA A 31 22.86 -7.28 1.19
N MET A 32 23.26 -8.21 2.05
CA MET A 32 22.48 -8.67 3.20
C MET A 32 22.08 -7.50 4.10
N VAL A 33 23.05 -6.67 4.54
CA VAL A 33 22.75 -5.53 5.42
C VAL A 33 21.81 -4.55 4.73
N ALA A 34 22.06 -4.19 3.47
CA ALA A 34 21.22 -3.25 2.73
C ALA A 34 19.78 -3.76 2.59
N LEU A 35 19.60 -5.02 2.16
CA LEU A 35 18.29 -5.62 1.94
C LEU A 35 17.53 -5.86 3.25
N LEU A 36 18.22 -6.23 4.33
CA LEU A 36 17.57 -6.36 5.65
C LEU A 36 17.06 -5.01 6.16
N VAL A 37 17.86 -3.94 6.03
CA VAL A 37 17.42 -2.59 6.43
C VAL A 37 16.19 -2.15 5.62
N ILE A 38 16.20 -2.38 4.31
CA ILE A 38 15.08 -2.08 3.41
C ILE A 38 13.85 -2.89 3.82
N GLY A 39 13.98 -4.21 3.93
CA GLY A 39 12.86 -5.10 4.28
C GLY A 39 12.25 -4.79 5.64
N VAL A 40 13.07 -4.43 6.65
CA VAL A 40 12.55 -4.00 7.97
C VAL A 40 11.81 -2.67 7.86
N ALA A 41 12.32 -1.70 7.09
CA ALA A 41 11.66 -0.42 6.89
C ALA A 41 10.30 -0.57 6.18
N GLU A 42 10.24 -1.41 5.14
CA GLU A 42 9.00 -1.73 4.41
C GLU A 42 8.01 -2.47 5.32
N LEU A 43 8.47 -3.43 6.11
CA LEU A 43 7.64 -4.15 7.06
C LEU A 43 7.04 -3.21 8.11
N ALA A 44 7.87 -2.32 8.68
CA ALA A 44 7.42 -1.33 9.65
C ALA A 44 6.38 -0.39 9.03
N TRP A 45 6.57 0.04 7.78
CA TRP A 45 5.60 0.87 7.08
C TRP A 45 4.30 0.12 6.78
N ALA A 46 4.36 -1.13 6.31
CA ALA A 46 3.19 -1.96 6.06
C ALA A 46 2.34 -2.12 7.35
N ILE A 47 2.99 -2.40 8.48
CA ILE A 47 2.33 -2.47 9.79
C ILE A 47 1.70 -1.12 10.17
N ALA A 48 2.41 -0.01 9.94
CA ALA A 48 1.88 1.32 10.23
C ALA A 48 0.63 1.65 9.38
N VAL A 49 0.61 1.26 8.10
CA VAL A 49 -0.57 1.42 7.21
C VAL A 49 -1.76 0.60 7.72
N LEU A 50 -1.53 -0.62 8.23
CA LEU A 50 -2.59 -1.46 8.79
C LEU A 50 -3.16 -0.88 10.10
N ARG A 51 -2.33 -0.23 10.92
CA ARG A 51 -2.75 0.37 12.20
C ARG A 51 -3.39 1.76 12.06
N SER A 52 -3.30 2.39 10.90
CA SER A 52 -3.67 3.78 10.71
C SER A 52 -4.91 3.96 9.84
N ASP A 53 -5.79 4.88 10.23
CA ASP A 53 -6.93 5.28 9.39
C ASP A 53 -6.51 6.17 8.21
N ARG A 54 -5.30 6.72 8.26
CA ARG A 54 -4.68 7.55 7.22
C ARG A 54 -3.33 6.96 6.80
N LEU A 55 -2.85 7.30 5.60
CA LEU A 55 -1.54 6.86 5.12
C LEU A 55 -0.41 7.56 5.91
N PRO A 56 0.39 6.83 6.70
CA PRO A 56 1.50 7.41 7.44
C PRO A 56 2.64 7.75 6.48
N ALA A 57 3.21 8.95 6.63
CA ALA A 57 4.42 9.39 5.95
C ALA A 57 4.44 9.13 4.43
N ALA A 58 3.33 9.39 3.74
CA ALA A 58 3.14 9.03 2.32
C ALA A 58 4.26 9.51 1.37
N GLY A 59 4.87 10.68 1.62
CA GLY A 59 6.02 11.14 0.84
C GLY A 59 7.25 10.23 1.01
N TRP A 60 7.59 9.89 2.25
CA TRP A 60 8.68 8.96 2.56
C TRP A 60 8.41 7.54 2.10
N ALA A 61 7.15 7.12 2.04
CA ALA A 61 6.77 5.82 1.50
C ALA A 61 7.13 5.68 0.01
N VAL A 62 6.89 6.73 -0.80
CA VAL A 62 7.28 6.72 -2.22
C VAL A 62 8.79 6.66 -2.36
N VAL A 63 9.52 7.47 -1.59
CA VAL A 63 10.99 7.44 -1.60
C VAL A 63 11.49 6.05 -1.19
N GLY A 64 10.97 5.51 -0.08
CA GLY A 64 11.31 4.19 0.44
C GLY A 64 11.11 3.08 -0.58
N ALA A 65 9.98 3.07 -1.28
CA ALA A 65 9.71 2.08 -2.33
C ALA A 65 10.61 2.24 -3.58
N LEU A 66 11.01 3.48 -3.92
CA LEU A 66 11.87 3.70 -5.09
C LEU A 66 13.35 3.40 -4.83
N VAL A 67 13.81 3.42 -3.58
CA VAL A 67 15.19 3.11 -3.19
C VAL A 67 15.64 1.71 -3.63
N PRO A 68 14.94 0.61 -3.29
CA PRO A 68 15.33 -0.74 -3.74
C PRO A 68 15.27 -0.89 -5.26
N VAL A 69 14.25 -0.30 -5.91
CA VAL A 69 14.11 -0.29 -7.37
C VAL A 69 15.31 0.36 -8.03
N ALA A 70 15.67 1.57 -7.58
CA ALA A 70 16.82 2.30 -8.10
C ALA A 70 18.14 1.58 -7.79
N GLY A 71 18.30 1.05 -6.57
CA GLY A 71 19.49 0.31 -6.15
C GLY A 71 19.74 -0.92 -7.02
N TRP A 72 18.70 -1.72 -7.27
CA TRP A 72 18.83 -2.89 -8.13
C TRP A 72 19.06 -2.51 -9.61
N ALA A 73 18.34 -1.52 -10.13
CA ALA A 73 18.56 -1.04 -11.50
C ALA A 73 19.99 -0.50 -11.71
N LEU A 74 20.52 0.25 -10.74
CA LEU A 74 21.91 0.71 -10.74
C LEU A 74 22.89 -0.45 -10.68
N LEU A 75 22.64 -1.46 -9.84
CA LEU A 75 23.49 -2.65 -9.75
C LEU A 75 23.56 -3.40 -11.08
N VAL A 76 22.41 -3.66 -11.72
CA VAL A 76 22.33 -4.30 -13.04
C VAL A 76 23.05 -3.47 -14.10
N THR A 77 22.83 -2.15 -14.11
CA THR A 77 23.50 -1.23 -15.04
C THR A 77 25.02 -1.27 -14.85
N ALA A 78 25.48 -1.25 -13.60
CA ALA A 78 26.89 -1.29 -13.26
C ALA A 78 27.54 -2.61 -13.72
N ALA A 79 26.88 -3.75 -13.50
CA ALA A 79 27.37 -5.07 -13.95
C ALA A 79 27.55 -5.13 -15.47
N VAL A 80 26.62 -4.54 -16.24
CA VAL A 80 26.69 -4.47 -17.70
C VAL A 80 27.81 -3.52 -18.16
N VAL A 81 27.86 -2.31 -17.61
CA VAL A 81 28.85 -1.28 -17.98
C VAL A 81 30.28 -1.71 -17.66
N MET A 82 30.48 -2.45 -16.57
CA MET A 82 31.79 -2.99 -16.18
C MET A 82 32.13 -4.34 -16.82
N GLN A 83 31.24 -4.92 -17.64
CA GLN A 83 31.35 -6.29 -18.17
C GLN A 83 31.65 -7.34 -17.07
N ALA A 84 31.05 -7.16 -15.90
CA ALA A 84 31.25 -7.99 -14.71
C ALA A 84 29.92 -8.63 -14.27
N PRO A 85 29.39 -9.61 -15.03
CA PRO A 85 28.10 -10.24 -14.72
C PRO A 85 28.10 -10.94 -13.34
N GLY A 86 29.28 -11.38 -12.88
CA GLY A 86 29.47 -12.02 -11.58
C GLY A 86 29.00 -11.20 -10.38
N ILE A 87 28.83 -9.88 -10.52
CA ILE A 87 28.34 -9.00 -9.44
C ILE A 87 26.87 -9.31 -9.08
N THR A 88 26.09 -9.85 -10.03
CA THR A 88 24.67 -10.16 -9.83
C THR A 88 24.38 -11.64 -9.61
N ASP A 89 25.38 -12.52 -9.70
CA ASP A 89 25.19 -13.97 -9.63
C ASP A 89 24.64 -14.44 -8.27
N ASP A 90 24.92 -13.68 -7.21
CA ASP A 90 24.44 -13.98 -5.86
C ASP A 90 23.02 -13.45 -5.56
N LEU A 91 22.42 -12.69 -6.48
CA LEU A 91 21.10 -12.11 -6.31
C LEU A 91 20.08 -12.78 -7.24
N PRO A 92 19.07 -13.49 -6.71
CA PRO A 92 18.10 -14.19 -7.53
C PRO A 92 17.21 -13.19 -8.29
N ALA A 93 17.31 -13.19 -9.62
CA ALA A 93 16.65 -12.20 -10.48
C ALA A 93 15.12 -12.23 -10.40
N ILE A 94 14.51 -13.43 -10.29
CA ILE A 94 13.05 -13.59 -10.24
C ILE A 94 12.47 -12.92 -8.97
N PRO A 95 12.95 -13.21 -7.75
CA PRO A 95 12.57 -12.47 -6.55
C PRO A 95 12.75 -10.95 -6.66
N MET A 96 13.88 -10.48 -7.20
CA MET A 96 14.15 -9.04 -7.32
C MET A 96 13.16 -8.35 -8.29
N LEU A 97 12.79 -9.00 -9.39
CA LEU A 97 11.75 -8.52 -10.30
C LEU A 97 10.38 -8.45 -9.62
N ALA A 98 10.03 -9.44 -8.80
CA ALA A 98 8.79 -9.43 -8.07
C ALA A 98 8.72 -8.29 -7.04
N ALA A 99 9.79 -8.09 -6.27
CA ALA A 99 9.91 -7.00 -5.31
C ALA A 99 9.75 -5.64 -6.01
N THR A 100 10.50 -5.42 -7.09
CA THR A 100 10.44 -4.16 -7.85
C THR A 100 9.04 -3.87 -8.42
N LEU A 101 8.29 -4.88 -8.88
CA LEU A 101 6.91 -4.68 -9.33
C LEU A 101 5.98 -4.26 -8.18
N LEU A 102 6.13 -4.87 -6.99
CA LEU A 102 5.36 -4.49 -5.80
C LEU A 102 5.69 -3.07 -5.35
N ASP A 103 6.96 -2.70 -5.34
CA ASP A 103 7.41 -1.36 -4.96
C ASP A 103 6.93 -0.28 -5.94
N LEU A 104 6.98 -0.57 -7.25
CA LEU A 104 6.44 0.32 -8.27
C LEU A 104 4.93 0.49 -8.12
N LEU A 105 4.21 -0.59 -7.79
CA LEU A 105 2.77 -0.51 -7.50
C LEU A 105 2.51 0.38 -6.28
N VAL A 106 3.24 0.18 -5.18
CA VAL A 106 3.13 1.00 -3.97
C VAL A 106 3.42 2.47 -4.29
N ALA A 107 4.54 2.76 -4.94
CA ALA A 107 4.95 4.12 -5.32
C ALA A 107 3.91 4.78 -6.25
N ALA A 108 3.38 4.05 -7.24
CA ALA A 108 2.39 4.58 -8.17
C ALA A 108 1.04 4.89 -7.51
N VAL A 109 0.58 4.05 -6.58
CA VAL A 109 -0.68 4.26 -5.84
C VAL A 109 -0.53 5.43 -4.86
N VAL A 110 0.54 5.44 -4.06
CA VAL A 110 0.78 6.50 -3.09
C VAL A 110 1.05 7.83 -3.81
N GLY A 111 1.82 7.82 -4.89
CA GLY A 111 2.10 9.00 -5.71
C GLY A 111 0.85 9.60 -6.34
N ARG A 112 -0.05 8.78 -6.90
CA ARG A 112 -1.35 9.27 -7.41
C ARG A 112 -2.21 9.89 -6.30
N HIS A 113 -2.21 9.29 -5.11
CA HIS A 113 -2.95 9.82 -3.96
C HIS A 113 -2.38 11.15 -3.44
N LEU A 114 -1.06 11.33 -3.48
CA LEU A 114 -0.44 12.62 -3.15
C LEU A 114 -0.74 13.69 -4.21
N ARG A 115 -0.70 13.31 -5.49
CA ARG A 115 -1.02 14.21 -6.61
C ARG A 115 -2.46 14.70 -6.56
N SER A 116 -3.43 13.79 -6.35
CA SER A 116 -4.85 14.17 -6.30
C SER A 116 -5.18 15.10 -5.12
N ARG A 117 -4.47 14.94 -3.99
CA ARG A 117 -4.57 15.87 -2.86
C ARG A 117 -4.05 17.27 -3.22
N ALA A 118 -2.87 17.34 -3.82
CA ALA A 118 -2.30 18.63 -4.24
C ALA A 118 -3.20 19.36 -5.25
N GLU A 119 -3.81 18.63 -6.19
CA GLU A 119 -4.77 19.19 -7.15
C GLU A 119 -6.03 19.72 -6.45
N THR A 120 -6.55 18.99 -5.46
CA THR A 120 -7.72 19.42 -4.67
C THR A 120 -7.42 20.67 -3.84
N ASP A 121 -6.25 20.71 -3.19
CA ASP A 121 -5.81 21.85 -2.38
C ASP A 121 -5.59 23.10 -3.25
N ALA A 122 -5.01 22.93 -4.44
CA ALA A 122 -4.84 24.01 -5.41
C ALA A 122 -6.20 24.56 -5.89
N GLN A 123 -7.16 23.68 -6.19
CA GLN A 123 -8.51 24.11 -6.59
C GLN A 123 -9.21 24.86 -5.46
N ALA A 124 -9.11 24.39 -4.22
CA ALA A 124 -9.67 25.08 -3.06
C ALA A 124 -9.06 26.48 -2.88
N ALA A 125 -7.75 26.62 -3.04
CA ALA A 125 -7.06 27.90 -2.99
C ALA A 125 -7.53 28.85 -4.11
N CYS A 126 -7.66 28.37 -5.35
CA CYS A 126 -8.19 29.16 -6.46
C CYS A 126 -9.64 29.61 -6.19
N THR A 127 -10.50 28.74 -5.66
CA THR A 127 -11.88 29.11 -5.33
C THR A 127 -11.97 30.11 -4.18
N ALA A 128 -11.06 30.04 -3.20
CA ALA A 128 -11.00 31.00 -2.11
C ALA A 128 -10.58 32.39 -2.60
N VAL A 129 -9.60 32.44 -3.50
CA VAL A 129 -9.17 33.68 -4.16
C VAL A 129 -10.31 34.27 -5.00
N GLU A 130 -10.98 33.46 -5.82
CA GLU A 130 -12.13 33.89 -6.62
C GLU A 130 -13.28 34.43 -5.76
N ALA A 131 -13.52 33.85 -4.58
CA ALA A 131 -14.54 34.32 -3.63
C ALA A 131 -14.16 35.63 -2.91
N GLU A 132 -12.85 35.93 -2.80
CA GLU A 132 -12.33 37.16 -2.21
C GLU A 132 -12.36 38.33 -3.22
N PHE A 133 -12.36 38.05 -4.53
CA PHE A 133 -12.61 39.06 -5.55
C PHE A 133 -14.09 39.49 -5.52
N PRO A 134 -14.43 40.76 -5.21
CA PRO A 134 -15.81 41.20 -5.20
C PRO A 134 -16.40 41.07 -6.61
N ALA A 135 -17.53 40.38 -6.73
CA ALA A 135 -18.32 40.23 -7.96
C ALA A 135 -18.61 41.59 -8.65
N ASP A 136 -18.55 42.66 -7.87
CA ASP A 136 -18.72 44.05 -8.28
C ASP A 136 -17.59 44.56 -9.18
N ALA A 137 -16.34 44.08 -9.01
CA ALA A 137 -15.19 44.50 -9.81
C ALA A 137 -15.12 43.78 -11.17
N ALA A 138 -15.56 42.52 -11.24
CA ALA A 138 -15.59 41.74 -12.48
C ALA A 138 -16.65 42.25 -13.48
N LEU A 139 -17.73 42.88 -13.00
CA LEU A 139 -18.77 43.48 -13.82
C LEU A 139 -18.45 44.90 -14.33
N ILE A 140 -17.40 45.56 -13.82
CA ILE A 140 -17.02 46.92 -14.25
C ILE A 140 -16.19 46.92 -15.56
N GLY A 141 -15.62 45.78 -15.95
CA GLY A 141 -14.80 45.64 -17.17
C GLY A 141 -15.52 45.11 -18.42
N SER A 142 -16.68 44.46 -18.27
CA SER A 142 -17.49 43.96 -19.38
C SER A 142 -18.62 44.95 -19.63
N GLY A 143 -18.53 45.76 -20.68
CA GLY A 143 -19.50 46.80 -21.03
C GLY A 143 -20.89 46.30 -21.46
N ALA A 144 -21.50 45.38 -20.69
CA ALA A 144 -22.86 44.94 -20.90
C ALA A 144 -23.84 46.00 -20.37
N PRO A 145 -24.81 46.47 -21.18
CA PRO A 145 -25.72 47.54 -20.77
C PRO A 145 -26.63 47.08 -19.63
N ARG A 146 -26.66 47.90 -18.58
CA ARG A 146 -27.50 47.75 -17.39
C ARG A 146 -28.98 47.90 -17.78
N ALA A 147 -29.71 46.79 -17.88
CA ALA A 147 -31.16 46.82 -17.99
C ALA A 147 -31.75 47.24 -16.64
N ALA A 148 -32.21 48.49 -16.56
CA ALA A 148 -32.97 49.01 -15.44
C ALA A 148 -34.38 48.41 -15.44
N GLY A 149 -34.72 47.67 -14.40
CA GLY A 149 -36.08 47.21 -14.11
C GLY A 149 -36.51 47.70 -12.72
N PRO A 150 -37.77 48.16 -12.52
CA PRO A 150 -38.17 48.88 -11.31
C PRO A 150 -38.33 47.95 -10.11
N ARG A 151 -37.81 48.40 -8.95
CA ARG A 151 -38.14 47.87 -7.63
C ARG A 151 -39.61 48.12 -7.32
N VAL A 152 -40.37 47.06 -7.09
CA VAL A 152 -41.66 47.14 -6.39
C VAL A 152 -41.50 46.52 -4.99
N LEU A 153 -42.10 47.24 -4.05
CA LEU A 153 -42.06 47.13 -2.60
C LEU A 153 -42.43 45.77 -2.02
N ALA A 154 -41.67 45.41 -0.97
CA ALA A 154 -42.11 44.90 0.32
C ALA A 154 -43.46 44.15 0.40
N GLU A 155 -43.37 42.85 0.64
CA GLU A 155 -44.40 42.11 1.35
C GLU A 155 -43.77 41.40 2.56
N SER A 156 -44.16 41.88 3.74
CA SER A 156 -43.91 41.28 5.04
C SER A 156 -44.70 39.98 5.14
N ALA A 157 -44.03 38.84 5.26
CA ALA A 157 -44.67 37.60 5.67
C ALA A 157 -43.75 36.80 6.60
N ALA A 158 -44.15 36.80 7.87
CA ALA A 158 -44.04 35.74 8.87
C ALA A 158 -42.98 34.65 8.66
N ALA A 159 -42.13 34.51 9.69
CA ALA A 159 -41.45 33.26 10.00
C ALA A 159 -42.47 32.12 10.14
N PRO A 160 -42.23 31.01 9.45
CA PRO A 160 -42.23 29.72 10.13
C PRO A 160 -40.89 29.03 9.83
N THR A 161 -40.38 28.22 10.76
CA THR A 161 -39.75 26.91 10.50
C THR A 161 -38.87 26.38 11.65
N ASP A 162 -39.38 26.36 12.89
CA ASP A 162 -38.89 25.36 13.86
C ASP A 162 -39.44 23.95 13.54
N ALA A 163 -40.51 23.86 12.73
CA ALA A 163 -41.08 22.59 12.28
C ALA A 163 -40.33 21.92 11.12
N ALA A 164 -39.62 22.68 10.26
CA ALA A 164 -38.82 22.08 9.18
C ALA A 164 -37.48 21.52 9.68
N ALA A 165 -36.95 22.05 10.79
CA ALA A 165 -35.79 21.50 11.46
C ALA A 165 -36.12 20.12 12.09
N ALA A 166 -37.33 19.93 12.64
CA ALA A 166 -37.77 18.63 13.16
C ALA A 166 -38.03 17.59 12.05
N ALA A 167 -38.61 18.00 10.91
CA ALA A 167 -38.84 17.10 9.77
C ALA A 167 -37.52 16.66 9.06
N ALA A 168 -36.48 17.50 9.09
CA ALA A 168 -35.15 17.15 8.58
C ALA A 168 -34.40 16.13 9.46
N VAL A 169 -34.70 16.08 10.76
CA VAL A 169 -34.13 15.11 11.70
C VAL A 169 -34.86 13.76 11.61
N ASP A 170 -36.17 13.76 11.33
CA ASP A 170 -36.95 12.52 11.15
C ASP A 170 -36.67 11.86 9.79
N ALA A 171 -36.49 12.65 8.72
CA ALA A 171 -36.04 12.15 7.40
C ALA A 171 -34.59 11.63 7.39
N ALA A 172 -33.76 12.07 8.36
CA ALA A 172 -32.42 11.52 8.57
C ALA A 172 -32.43 10.16 9.29
N THR A 173 -33.59 9.71 9.79
CA THR A 173 -33.76 8.44 10.53
C THR A 173 -34.53 7.38 9.73
N SER A 174 -35.17 7.74 8.60
CA SER A 174 -35.82 6.80 7.68
C SER A 174 -34.96 6.52 6.43
N GLY A 175 -33.69 6.17 6.63
CA GLY A 175 -32.86 5.56 5.60
C GLY A 175 -33.00 4.04 5.67
N THR A 176 -33.89 3.47 4.86
CA THR A 176 -33.96 2.03 4.55
C THR A 176 -32.55 1.43 4.46
N PRO A 177 -32.23 0.33 5.18
CA PRO A 177 -30.91 -0.28 5.11
C PRO A 177 -30.67 -0.76 3.68
N ALA A 178 -29.87 0.01 2.93
CA ALA A 178 -29.37 -0.40 1.62
C ALA A 178 -28.32 -1.50 1.84
N ASP A 179 -28.83 -2.72 1.91
CA ASP A 179 -28.22 -4.00 1.59
C ASP A 179 -26.66 -4.04 1.55
N PRO A 180 -25.98 -4.40 2.65
CA PRO A 180 -24.51 -4.47 2.71
C PRO A 180 -23.89 -5.67 1.95
N GLU A 181 -24.66 -6.56 1.33
CA GLU A 181 -24.15 -7.85 0.84
C GLU A 181 -23.48 -7.81 -0.54
N ARG A 182 -23.74 -6.81 -1.39
CA ARG A 182 -23.29 -6.87 -2.80
C ARG A 182 -21.80 -6.52 -3.03
N THR A 183 -21.12 -5.97 -2.03
CA THR A 183 -19.71 -5.54 -2.13
C THR A 183 -18.73 -6.53 -1.48
N GLY A 184 -19.19 -7.32 -0.50
CA GLY A 184 -18.33 -8.27 0.24
C GLY A 184 -17.73 -9.37 -0.65
N GLY A 185 -18.49 -9.89 -1.61
CA GLY A 185 -18.02 -10.95 -2.51
C GLY A 185 -16.87 -10.50 -3.43
N ARG A 186 -16.97 -9.30 -4.02
CA ARG A 186 -15.89 -8.73 -4.86
C ARG A 186 -14.63 -8.42 -4.04
N TYR A 187 -14.81 -8.02 -2.79
CA TYR A 187 -13.71 -7.82 -1.84
C TYR A 187 -13.01 -9.14 -1.51
N LEU A 188 -13.76 -10.18 -1.17
CA LEU A 188 -13.22 -11.49 -0.84
C LEU A 188 -12.48 -12.11 -2.03
N VAL A 189 -13.06 -12.02 -3.23
CA VAL A 189 -12.44 -12.47 -4.48
C VAL A 189 -11.14 -11.72 -4.75
N GLY A 190 -11.15 -10.40 -4.55
CA GLY A 190 -9.95 -9.60 -4.63
C GLY A 190 -8.87 -10.12 -3.68
N VAL A 191 -9.18 -10.19 -2.38
CA VAL A 191 -8.22 -10.65 -1.35
C VAL A 191 -7.70 -12.05 -1.64
N LEU A 192 -8.57 -12.97 -2.09
CA LEU A 192 -8.17 -14.33 -2.45
C LEU A 192 -7.23 -14.34 -3.66
N ILE A 193 -7.52 -13.57 -4.72
CA ILE A 193 -6.63 -13.46 -5.88
C ILE A 193 -5.29 -12.85 -5.47
N GLY A 194 -5.31 -11.79 -4.65
CA GLY A 194 -4.10 -11.17 -4.12
C GLY A 194 -3.27 -12.14 -3.29
N ALA A 195 -3.90 -12.86 -2.35
CA ALA A 195 -3.25 -13.88 -1.54
C ALA A 195 -2.70 -15.03 -2.39
N PHE A 196 -3.40 -15.43 -3.46
CA PHE A 196 -2.94 -16.49 -4.35
C PHE A 196 -1.73 -16.05 -5.18
N VAL A 197 -1.75 -14.81 -5.69
CA VAL A 197 -0.62 -14.22 -6.41
C VAL A 197 0.58 -14.07 -5.48
N VAL A 198 0.38 -13.53 -4.27
CA VAL A 198 1.45 -13.37 -3.27
C VAL A 198 2.00 -14.73 -2.84
N ALA A 199 1.15 -15.70 -2.49
CA ALA A 199 1.59 -17.04 -2.11
C ALA A 199 2.31 -17.75 -3.27
N GLY A 200 1.80 -17.60 -4.50
CA GLY A 200 2.39 -18.14 -5.72
C GLY A 200 3.73 -17.50 -6.09
N LEU A 201 4.00 -16.28 -5.64
CA LEU A 201 5.28 -15.59 -5.84
C LEU A 201 6.27 -15.87 -4.71
N VAL A 202 5.81 -15.82 -3.46
CA VAL A 202 6.64 -15.95 -2.26
C VAL A 202 7.11 -17.38 -2.09
N THR A 203 6.27 -18.38 -2.36
CA THR A 203 6.65 -19.79 -2.15
C THR A 203 7.82 -20.22 -3.07
N PRO A 204 7.79 -19.96 -4.39
CA PRO A 204 8.95 -20.21 -5.24
C PRO A 204 10.14 -19.33 -4.87
N ALA A 205 9.92 -18.05 -4.54
CA ALA A 205 11.01 -17.15 -4.16
C ALA A 205 11.76 -17.65 -2.92
N LEU A 206 11.05 -18.12 -1.88
CA LEU A 206 11.64 -18.73 -0.69
C LEU A 206 12.37 -20.04 -1.01
N SER A 207 11.82 -20.87 -1.89
CA SER A 207 12.48 -22.12 -2.31
C SER A 207 13.80 -21.92 -3.04
N LEU A 208 14.01 -20.74 -3.65
CA LEU A 208 15.26 -20.38 -4.34
C LEU A 208 16.30 -19.77 -3.40
N THR A 209 15.96 -19.53 -2.14
CA THR A 209 16.93 -19.02 -1.16
C THR A 209 17.79 -20.15 -0.58
N ARG A 210 19.10 -19.90 -0.44
CA ARG A 210 20.08 -20.84 0.15
C ARG A 210 20.01 -20.92 1.68
N ALA A 211 18.93 -20.49 2.31
CA ALA A 211 18.82 -20.42 3.77
C ALA A 211 18.98 -21.79 4.46
N GLY A 212 18.66 -22.89 3.76
CA GLY A 212 18.88 -24.26 4.26
C GLY A 212 20.33 -24.75 4.17
N GLU A 213 21.19 -24.10 3.37
CA GLU A 213 22.58 -24.53 3.15
C GLU A 213 23.47 -24.28 4.37
N PHE A 214 23.07 -23.31 5.21
CA PHE A 214 23.77 -22.97 6.46
C PHE A 214 23.07 -23.51 7.72
N ALA A 215 22.07 -24.39 7.56
CA ALA A 215 21.46 -25.05 8.70
C ALA A 215 22.46 -26.01 9.36
N VAL A 216 22.84 -25.73 10.62
CA VAL A 216 23.63 -26.65 11.45
C VAL A 216 22.90 -28.00 11.51
N PRO A 217 23.53 -29.18 11.43
CA PRO A 217 22.83 -30.45 11.59
C PRO A 217 22.24 -30.58 13.00
N HIS A 218 20.93 -30.44 13.17
CA HIS A 218 20.22 -30.74 14.43
C HIS A 218 19.26 -31.90 14.18
N GLY A 219 19.76 -33.12 14.45
CA GLY A 219 19.02 -34.35 14.21
C GLY A 219 19.92 -35.57 14.04
N GLN A 220 20.90 -35.76 14.92
CA GLN A 220 21.41 -37.11 15.17
C GLN A 220 20.45 -37.73 16.17
N HIS A 221 19.34 -38.29 15.68
CA HIS A 221 18.53 -39.20 16.49
C HIS A 221 19.42 -40.42 16.72
N SER A 222 20.00 -40.54 17.91
CA SER A 222 20.66 -41.77 18.34
C SER A 222 19.65 -42.89 18.13
N THR A 223 19.88 -43.74 17.14
CA THR A 223 19.22 -45.04 17.06
C THR A 223 19.59 -45.74 18.36
N VAL A 224 18.64 -45.80 19.29
CA VAL A 224 18.75 -46.67 20.45
C VAL A 224 18.95 -48.06 19.86
N ASP A 225 20.14 -48.61 20.07
CA ASP A 225 20.51 -49.95 19.67
C ASP A 225 19.63 -50.93 20.46
N LEU A 226 18.64 -51.51 19.77
CA LEU A 226 17.68 -52.45 20.36
C LEU A 226 18.22 -53.89 20.38
N ASP A 227 19.44 -54.13 19.88
CA ASP A 227 20.08 -55.44 19.88
C ASP A 227 20.33 -55.97 21.31
N GLY A 228 20.27 -55.11 22.34
CA GLY A 228 20.39 -55.50 23.74
C GLY A 228 19.11 -55.99 24.42
N ILE A 229 17.94 -55.97 23.76
CA ILE A 229 16.65 -56.36 24.38
C ILE A 229 16.10 -57.70 23.83
N GLU A 230 16.69 -58.24 22.76
CA GLU A 230 16.24 -59.53 22.18
C GLU A 230 16.83 -60.76 22.89
N ASP A 231 17.92 -60.61 23.66
CA ASP A 231 18.57 -61.74 24.35
C ASP A 231 17.91 -62.13 25.70
N GLU A 232 16.94 -61.36 26.22
CA GLU A 232 16.34 -61.62 27.53
C GLU A 232 15.08 -62.49 27.52
N HIS A 233 14.56 -62.91 26.37
CA HIS A 233 13.32 -63.73 26.27
C HIS A 233 13.50 -65.09 25.58
N SER A 234 14.63 -65.74 25.86
CA SER A 234 14.73 -67.20 25.76
C SER A 234 14.27 -67.85 27.07
N GLY A 235 13.12 -68.53 27.05
CA GLY A 235 12.61 -69.23 28.25
C GLY A 235 11.38 -70.11 28.01
N HIS A 236 11.63 -71.30 27.43
CA HIS A 236 10.99 -72.62 27.66
C HIS A 236 10.69 -73.42 26.38
#